data_AF-A0A9Q0FTJ8-F1
#
_entry.id   AF-A0A9Q0FTJ8-F1
#
_cell.length_a   1.000
_cell.length_b   1.000
_cell.length_c   1.000
_cell.angle_alpha   90.00
_cell.angle_beta   90.00
_cell.angle_gamma   90.00
#
_symmetry.space_group_name_H-M   'P 1'
#
loop_
_entity.id
_entity.type
_entity.pdbx_description
1 polymer ?
#
loop_
_entity_poly.entity_id
_entity_poly.type
_entity_poly.pdbx_seq_one_letter_code
_entity_poly.pdbx_strand_id
1 'polypeptide(L)'
;MAISPSPFLSPLRLNATANLASAPPPPPPPPLSLPPFKLSTIRRSTTSICSAKTRTEEETREYIERYGLDPKLFLPEPSSKSKRRKGIEKTERRKREPKPERTTHKLLHVLSGTAKRTKLISPTGMDVRPMMEVVKGSVFDSLQSACGCPTALKPGSWLDLYCGTGSVGIEALSRGCAEAHFVEMDPWVVSNCLQPNLESTGFLDSSVIHTTRVENFLERVDGFVGGDKTFDFISVTPPYTAVDYEILMGQISESRIVGENTFIVVEYPLKLDIRGSCGCLVKIIDRRFGRTNLAIYGPDWAQKKRKSKKIQSIREV
;
A
#
# COMPACT_ATOMS: atom_id res chain seq x y z
N MET A 1 63.01 -25.23 60.17
CA MET A 1 63.43 -24.09 59.34
C MET A 1 62.20 -23.65 58.58
N ALA A 2 61.44 -22.66 59.08
CA ALA A 2 61.65 -21.22 58.85
C ALA A 2 61.28 -20.89 57.37
N ILE A 3 60.29 -20.07 57.00
CA ILE A 3 59.57 -18.97 57.64
C ILE A 3 58.17 -18.84 56.99
N SER A 4 57.18 -18.49 57.80
CA SER A 4 55.82 -18.12 57.42
C SER A 4 55.69 -16.57 57.33
N PRO A 5 54.49 -16.00 57.21
CA PRO A 5 54.07 -15.06 56.17
C PRO A 5 54.14 -13.59 56.61
N SER A 6 53.76 -12.62 55.75
CA SER A 6 52.76 -11.60 56.14
C SER A 6 52.32 -10.64 55.01
N PRO A 7 51.11 -10.06 55.17
CA PRO A 7 50.40 -9.19 54.23
C PRO A 7 50.49 -7.70 54.63
N PHE A 8 50.18 -6.76 53.73
CA PHE A 8 49.96 -5.34 54.04
C PHE A 8 49.14 -4.71 52.90
N LEU A 9 48.19 -3.78 53.04
CA LEU A 9 47.37 -3.23 54.13
C LEU A 9 46.33 -2.37 53.36
N SER A 10 45.03 -2.51 53.66
CA SER A 10 44.09 -1.37 53.57
C SER A 10 44.12 -0.71 54.94
N PRO A 11 44.08 0.63 55.08
CA PRO A 11 42.78 1.30 55.09
C PRO A 11 42.83 2.77 54.59
N LEU A 12 41.69 3.33 54.20
CA LEU A 12 41.16 4.59 54.76
C LEU A 12 39.88 5.00 54.02
N ARG A 13 38.79 5.03 54.79
CA ARG A 13 37.57 5.79 54.48
C ARG A 13 37.90 7.28 54.53
N LEU A 14 37.47 8.01 53.51
CA LEU A 14 37.16 9.43 53.62
C LEU A 14 35.71 9.64 53.16
N ASN A 15 34.84 9.89 54.14
CA ASN A 15 33.58 10.56 53.91
C ASN A 15 33.89 12.02 53.58
N ALA A 16 33.49 12.47 52.40
CA ALA A 16 33.34 13.90 52.11
C ALA A 16 31.93 14.11 51.56
N THR A 17 31.03 14.48 52.46
CA THR A 17 29.80 15.19 52.15
C THR A 17 30.17 16.53 51.56
N ALA A 18 30.02 16.70 50.25
CA ALA A 18 30.06 17.99 49.60
C ALA A 18 28.75 18.19 48.83
N ASN A 19 27.91 19.06 49.39
CA ASN A 19 26.84 19.75 48.67
C ASN A 19 27.42 20.31 47.37
N LEU A 20 26.94 19.84 46.22
CA LEU A 20 27.06 20.58 44.99
C LEU A 20 25.66 20.87 44.47
N ALA A 21 25.24 22.10 44.74
CA ALA A 21 24.05 22.72 44.22
C ALA A 21 23.96 22.53 42.69
N SER A 22 22.75 22.26 42.23
CA SER A 22 22.35 22.26 40.83
C SER A 22 22.83 23.52 40.11
N ALA A 23 23.75 23.36 39.17
CA ALA A 23 24.05 24.42 38.21
C ALA A 23 22.78 24.68 37.36
N PRO A 24 22.38 25.95 37.14
CA PRO A 24 21.24 26.25 36.28
C PRO A 24 21.56 25.91 34.81
N PRO A 25 20.55 25.46 34.03
CA PRO A 25 20.75 25.15 32.62
C PRO A 25 21.18 26.41 31.82
N PRO A 26 21.95 26.24 30.74
CA PRO A 26 22.41 27.36 29.92
C PRO A 26 21.21 28.08 29.28
N PRO A 27 21.31 29.41 29.05
CA PRO A 27 20.23 30.17 28.44
C PRO A 27 19.99 29.74 26.97
N PRO A 28 18.75 29.83 26.48
CA PRO A 28 18.42 29.48 25.10
C PRO A 28 19.14 30.42 24.11
N PRO A 29 19.48 29.93 22.91
CA PRO A 29 20.12 30.76 21.89
C PRO A 29 19.19 31.92 21.47
N PRO A 30 19.75 33.07 21.05
CA PRO A 30 18.97 34.22 20.62
C PRO A 30 18.13 33.87 19.38
N PRO A 31 16.96 34.50 19.18
CA PRO A 31 16.12 34.22 18.03
C PRO A 31 16.86 34.62 16.75
N LEU A 32 16.96 33.68 15.81
CA LEU A 32 17.47 33.94 14.47
C LEU A 32 16.53 34.92 13.77
N SER A 33 16.98 36.17 13.63
CA SER A 33 16.31 37.17 12.82
C SER A 33 16.44 36.79 11.34
N LEU A 34 15.37 36.24 10.76
CA LEU A 34 15.27 36.06 9.31
C LEU A 34 15.27 37.46 8.64
N PRO A 35 16.06 37.69 7.58
CA PRO A 35 15.98 38.92 6.81
C PRO A 35 14.63 38.97 6.05
N PRO A 36 14.11 40.17 5.73
CA PRO A 36 12.85 40.29 5.00
C PRO A 36 13.00 39.69 3.61
N PHE A 37 12.16 38.69 3.30
CA PHE A 37 12.05 38.12 1.96
C PHE A 37 11.67 39.21 0.96
N LYS A 38 12.61 39.56 0.06
CA LYS A 38 12.28 40.32 -1.14
C LYS A 38 11.51 39.40 -2.09
N LEU A 39 10.31 39.83 -2.47
CA LEU A 39 9.47 39.19 -3.46
C LEU A 39 10.14 39.29 -4.84
N SER A 40 10.98 38.31 -5.20
CA SER A 40 11.49 38.19 -6.56
C SER A 40 10.42 37.53 -7.43
N THR A 41 9.94 38.27 -8.43
CA THR A 41 9.12 37.76 -9.53
C THR A 41 9.85 36.62 -10.25
N ILE A 42 9.51 35.37 -9.92
CA ILE A 42 10.00 34.20 -10.65
C ILE A 42 9.14 34.04 -11.89
N ARG A 43 9.77 34.31 -13.05
CA ARG A 43 9.31 33.96 -14.38
C ARG A 43 8.88 32.49 -14.42
N ARG A 44 7.67 32.24 -14.91
CA ARG A 44 7.17 30.91 -15.29
C ARG A 44 8.13 30.27 -16.29
N SER A 45 8.90 29.28 -15.87
CA SER A 45 9.45 28.26 -16.76
C SER A 45 8.41 27.16 -16.87
N THR A 46 7.79 27.04 -18.04
CA THR A 46 6.96 25.91 -18.44
C THR A 46 7.84 24.70 -18.64
N THR A 47 7.99 23.89 -17.60
CA THR A 47 8.53 22.53 -17.72
C THR A 47 7.38 21.62 -18.17
N SER A 48 7.58 20.93 -19.28
CA SER A 48 6.62 20.01 -19.89
C SER A 48 6.25 18.89 -18.92
N ILE A 49 4.97 18.85 -18.56
CA ILE A 49 4.36 17.69 -17.90
C ILE A 49 4.32 16.56 -18.93
N CYS A 50 5.13 15.52 -18.73
CA CYS A 50 4.93 14.24 -19.41
C CYS A 50 3.64 13.63 -18.87
N SER A 51 2.52 13.91 -19.53
CA SER A 51 1.25 13.24 -19.29
C SER A 51 1.43 11.76 -19.61
N ALA A 52 1.37 10.91 -18.59
CA ALA A 52 1.13 9.48 -18.80
C ALA A 52 -0.15 9.35 -19.64
N LYS A 53 -0.02 8.80 -20.85
CA LYS A 53 -1.13 8.65 -21.79
C LYS A 53 -2.15 7.69 -21.19
N THR A 54 -3.39 8.16 -21.01
CA THR A 54 -4.54 7.30 -20.81
C THR A 54 -4.62 6.35 -22.01
N ARG A 55 -4.56 5.03 -21.78
CA ARG A 55 -4.65 4.05 -22.86
C ARG A 55 -5.96 4.22 -23.60
N THR A 56 -5.93 4.22 -24.93
CA THR A 56 -7.14 4.26 -25.75
C THR A 56 -7.95 2.98 -25.55
N GLU A 57 -9.24 2.97 -25.93
CA GLU A 57 -10.07 1.74 -25.88
C GLU A 57 -9.46 0.63 -26.75
N GLU A 58 -8.80 0.99 -27.85
CA GLU A 58 -8.09 0.08 -28.75
C GLU A 58 -6.83 -0.48 -28.09
N GLU A 59 -6.02 0.36 -27.44
CA GLU A 59 -4.84 -0.08 -26.67
C GLU A 59 -5.23 -0.95 -25.46
N THR A 60 -6.36 -0.62 -24.82
CA THR A 60 -6.93 -1.41 -23.72
C THR A 60 -7.44 -2.76 -24.23
N ARG A 61 -8.08 -2.78 -25.40
CA ARG A 61 -8.54 -4.00 -26.07
C ARG A 61 -7.38 -4.89 -26.50
N GLU A 62 -6.37 -4.34 -27.15
CA GLU A 62 -5.16 -5.06 -27.53
C GLU A 62 -4.42 -5.58 -26.30
N TYR A 63 -4.37 -4.81 -25.21
CA TYR A 63 -3.83 -5.25 -23.94
C TYR A 63 -4.64 -6.44 -23.37
N ILE A 64 -5.97 -6.33 -23.32
CA ILE A 64 -6.88 -7.40 -22.86
C ILE A 64 -6.72 -8.67 -23.74
N GLU A 65 -6.64 -8.51 -25.06
CA GLU A 65 -6.48 -9.61 -26.03
C GLU A 65 -5.08 -10.25 -25.94
N ARG A 66 -4.02 -9.46 -25.72
CA ARG A 66 -2.64 -9.96 -25.50
C ARG A 66 -2.55 -10.92 -24.33
N TYR A 67 -3.34 -10.70 -23.28
CA TYR A 67 -3.45 -11.59 -22.13
C TYR A 67 -4.59 -12.62 -22.27
N GLY A 68 -5.23 -12.73 -23.44
CA GLY A 68 -6.29 -13.69 -23.75
C GLY A 68 -7.50 -13.59 -22.81
N LEU A 69 -7.84 -12.38 -22.38
CA LEU A 69 -9.09 -12.06 -21.70
C LEU A 69 -10.13 -11.71 -22.77
N ASP A 70 -11.42 -12.04 -22.54
CA ASP A 70 -12.48 -11.71 -23.49
C ASP A 70 -12.83 -10.21 -23.38
N PRO A 71 -12.58 -9.39 -24.41
CA PRO A 71 -12.86 -7.95 -24.37
C PRO A 71 -14.33 -7.62 -24.16
N LYS A 72 -15.25 -8.52 -24.54
CA LYS A 72 -16.69 -8.30 -24.38
C LYS A 72 -17.14 -8.31 -22.92
N LEU A 73 -16.35 -8.90 -22.03
CA LEU A 73 -16.62 -8.89 -20.59
C LEU A 73 -16.18 -7.59 -19.90
N PHE A 74 -15.43 -6.72 -20.59
CA PHE A 74 -14.73 -5.58 -19.97
C PHE A 74 -14.82 -4.28 -20.78
N LEU A 75 -15.35 -4.33 -22.01
CA LEU A 75 -15.58 -3.16 -22.85
C LEU A 75 -17.09 -2.98 -23.08
N PRO A 76 -17.62 -1.75 -23.01
CA PRO A 76 -19.01 -1.49 -23.35
C PRO A 76 -19.28 -1.88 -24.81
N GLU A 77 -20.39 -2.59 -25.04
CA GLU A 77 -20.77 -3.07 -26.38
C GLU A 77 -20.88 -1.88 -27.37
N PRO A 78 -20.25 -1.97 -28.55
CA PRO A 78 -20.26 -0.86 -29.50
C PRO A 78 -21.66 -0.64 -30.06
N SER A 79 -22.19 0.57 -29.89
CA SER A 79 -23.45 0.97 -30.51
C SER A 79 -23.34 0.92 -32.04
N SER A 80 -24.33 0.31 -32.68
CA SER A 80 -24.37 0.09 -34.12
C SER A 80 -24.41 1.43 -34.88
N LYS A 81 -23.30 1.77 -35.56
CA LYS A 81 -23.20 2.97 -36.39
C LYS A 81 -24.03 2.83 -37.66
N SER A 82 -25.17 3.50 -37.72
CA SER A 82 -25.92 3.71 -38.97
C SER A 82 -25.29 4.86 -39.78
N LYS A 83 -25.05 4.60 -41.07
CA LYS A 83 -24.43 5.53 -42.03
C LYS A 83 -25.24 6.82 -42.18
N ARG A 84 -24.63 8.00 -42.03
CA ARG A 84 -25.21 9.25 -42.55
C ARG A 84 -24.14 10.16 -43.16
N ARG A 85 -24.50 10.68 -44.33
CA ARG A 85 -23.68 11.42 -45.32
C ARG A 85 -23.14 12.76 -44.79
N LYS A 86 -21.99 13.16 -45.35
CA LYS A 86 -21.30 14.45 -45.17
C LYS A 86 -22.24 15.64 -45.39
N GLY A 87 -22.24 16.56 -44.43
CA GLY A 87 -22.83 17.90 -44.49
C GLY A 87 -22.07 18.82 -43.52
N ILE A 88 -21.80 20.03 -43.98
CA ILE A 88 -20.81 21.02 -43.50
C ILE A 88 -21.02 21.50 -42.06
N GLU A 89 -19.90 21.74 -41.36
CA GLU A 89 -19.76 22.19 -39.98
C GLU A 89 -20.57 23.43 -39.59
N LYS A 90 -21.30 23.31 -38.47
CA LYS A 90 -21.41 24.35 -37.45
C LYS A 90 -21.09 23.68 -36.11
N THR A 91 -20.06 24.17 -35.43
CA THR A 91 -19.59 23.66 -34.14
C THR A 91 -20.58 24.03 -33.04
N GLU A 92 -21.69 23.30 -32.96
CA GLU A 92 -22.51 23.25 -31.75
C GLU A 92 -21.72 22.50 -30.67
N ARG A 93 -21.46 23.18 -29.54
CA ARG A 93 -20.96 22.54 -28.32
C ARG A 93 -21.92 21.42 -27.95
N ARG A 94 -21.59 20.18 -28.29
CA ARG A 94 -22.28 18.98 -27.79
C ARG A 94 -22.32 19.08 -26.26
N LYS A 95 -23.50 19.37 -25.70
CA LYS A 95 -23.80 19.14 -24.29
C LYS A 95 -23.45 17.68 -24.03
N ARG A 96 -22.39 17.42 -23.29
CA ARG A 96 -22.08 16.08 -22.78
C ARG A 96 -23.30 15.67 -21.95
N GLU A 97 -23.93 14.56 -22.32
CA GLU A 97 -24.98 13.96 -21.49
C GLU A 97 -24.41 13.80 -20.06
N PRO A 98 -25.18 14.15 -19.02
CA PRO A 98 -24.71 14.01 -17.65
C PRO A 98 -24.36 12.53 -17.41
N LYS A 99 -23.12 12.26 -16.95
CA LYS A 99 -22.77 10.92 -16.48
C LYS A 99 -23.81 10.52 -15.42
N PRO A 100 -24.31 9.27 -15.43
CA PRO A 100 -25.31 8.82 -14.47
C PRO A 100 -24.80 9.08 -13.04
N GLU A 101 -25.71 9.48 -12.17
CA GLU A 101 -25.39 9.77 -10.77
C GLU A 101 -24.84 8.49 -10.11
N ARG A 102 -23.64 8.61 -9.52
CA ARG A 102 -22.98 7.50 -8.84
C ARG A 102 -23.74 7.20 -7.55
N THR A 103 -24.11 5.95 -7.33
CA THR A 103 -24.80 5.52 -6.09
C THR A 103 -23.92 4.57 -5.27
N THR A 104 -24.34 4.25 -4.04
CA THR A 104 -23.59 3.39 -3.13
C THR A 104 -24.45 2.24 -2.60
N HIS A 105 -23.79 1.20 -2.11
CA HIS A 105 -24.40 0.03 -1.47
C HIS A 105 -23.54 -0.45 -0.30
N LYS A 106 -24.07 -1.38 0.52
CA LYS A 106 -23.39 -1.93 1.72
C LYS A 106 -23.33 -3.46 1.68
N LEU A 107 -22.56 -4.01 0.75
CA LEU A 107 -22.38 -5.46 0.58
C LEU A 107 -21.09 -5.97 1.22
N LEU A 108 -20.10 -5.10 1.41
CA LEU A 108 -18.84 -5.43 2.07
C LEU A 108 -18.97 -5.29 3.60
N HIS A 109 -18.17 -6.05 4.33
CA HIS A 109 -18.05 -5.92 5.77
C HIS A 109 -16.64 -6.29 6.28
N VAL A 110 -16.35 -5.91 7.51
CA VAL A 110 -15.10 -6.25 8.22
C VAL A 110 -15.21 -7.67 8.81
N LEU A 111 -14.21 -8.51 8.57
CA LEU A 111 -14.28 -9.95 8.85
C LEU A 111 -13.87 -10.29 10.27
N SER A 112 -12.84 -9.63 10.79
CA SER A 112 -12.32 -9.87 12.14
C SER A 112 -11.70 -8.63 12.76
N GLY A 113 -11.35 -8.75 14.04
CA GLY A 113 -10.79 -7.64 14.81
C GLY A 113 -11.83 -6.79 15.54
N THR A 114 -11.45 -5.59 15.93
CA THR A 114 -12.26 -4.68 16.77
C THR A 114 -13.51 -4.14 16.06
N ALA A 115 -13.46 -3.94 14.75
CA ALA A 115 -14.58 -3.46 13.93
C ALA A 115 -15.33 -4.59 13.20
N LYS A 116 -15.20 -5.84 13.66
CA LYS A 116 -15.81 -7.02 13.05
C LYS A 116 -17.32 -6.86 12.83
N ARG A 117 -17.81 -7.33 11.67
CA ARG A 117 -19.21 -7.26 11.19
C ARG A 117 -19.71 -5.85 10.85
N THR A 118 -18.89 -4.81 10.94
CA THR A 118 -19.27 -3.48 10.45
C THR A 118 -19.39 -3.49 8.93
N LYS A 119 -20.54 -3.05 8.41
CA LYS A 119 -20.81 -2.96 6.97
C LYS A 119 -20.12 -1.75 6.37
N LEU A 120 -19.50 -1.91 5.22
CA LEU A 120 -18.77 -0.87 4.50
C LEU A 120 -19.57 -0.40 3.28
N ILE A 121 -19.54 0.90 3.04
CA ILE A 121 -20.11 1.58 1.89
C ILE A 121 -19.21 1.35 0.68
N SER A 122 -19.81 1.04 -0.47
CA SER A 122 -19.12 0.79 -1.72
C SER A 122 -19.87 1.37 -2.92
N PRO A 123 -19.18 1.84 -3.97
CA PRO A 123 -19.80 2.32 -5.20
C PRO A 123 -20.63 1.22 -5.89
N THR A 124 -21.83 1.54 -6.34
CA THR A 124 -22.62 0.67 -7.24
C THR A 124 -22.11 0.79 -8.67
N GLY A 125 -22.27 -0.29 -9.44
CA GLY A 125 -22.08 -0.26 -10.90
C GLY A 125 -20.66 0.07 -11.38
N MET A 126 -19.66 0.09 -10.50
CA MET A 126 -18.27 0.17 -10.91
C MET A 126 -17.81 -1.20 -11.41
N ASP A 127 -17.14 -1.21 -12.56
CA ASP A 127 -16.54 -2.39 -13.19
C ASP A 127 -15.29 -2.92 -12.44
N VAL A 128 -15.09 -2.43 -11.21
CA VAL A 128 -13.98 -2.80 -10.33
C VAL A 128 -14.52 -3.72 -9.26
N ARG A 129 -14.15 -4.99 -9.37
CA ARG A 129 -14.53 -6.02 -8.40
C ARG A 129 -13.77 -5.79 -7.09
N PRO A 130 -14.44 -5.70 -5.92
CA PRO A 130 -13.73 -5.68 -4.65
C PRO A 130 -13.04 -7.03 -4.40
N MET A 131 -11.94 -7.02 -3.65
CA MET A 131 -11.29 -8.25 -3.19
C MET A 131 -12.32 -9.14 -2.49
N MET A 132 -12.40 -10.40 -2.91
CA MET A 132 -13.36 -11.36 -2.34
C MET A 132 -13.10 -11.57 -0.85
N GLU A 133 -14.18 -11.74 -0.08
CA GLU A 133 -14.09 -12.00 1.37
C GLU A 133 -13.17 -13.17 1.73
N VAL A 134 -13.30 -14.29 1.00
CA VAL A 134 -12.45 -15.48 1.21
C VAL A 134 -10.98 -15.19 0.89
N VAL A 135 -10.71 -14.37 -0.12
CA VAL A 135 -9.34 -13.96 -0.49
C VAL A 135 -8.78 -13.07 0.61
N LYS A 136 -9.53 -12.04 1.03
CA LYS A 136 -9.16 -11.13 2.11
C LYS A 136 -8.87 -11.90 3.41
N GLY A 137 -9.75 -12.82 3.80
CA GLY A 137 -9.53 -13.70 4.96
C GLY A 137 -8.22 -14.49 4.83
N SER A 138 -8.02 -15.18 3.71
CA SER A 138 -6.79 -15.96 3.49
C SER A 138 -5.51 -15.10 3.46
N VAL A 139 -5.58 -13.85 3.01
CA VAL A 139 -4.45 -12.90 3.04
C VAL A 139 -4.02 -12.68 4.48
N PHE A 140 -4.95 -12.23 5.34
CA PHE A 140 -4.64 -11.88 6.71
C PHE A 140 -4.21 -13.09 7.54
N ASP A 141 -4.83 -14.26 7.34
CA ASP A 141 -4.42 -15.49 8.00
C ASP A 141 -3.00 -15.91 7.59
N SER A 142 -2.65 -15.69 6.32
CA SER A 142 -1.30 -15.96 5.80
C SER A 142 -0.27 -14.99 6.36
N LEU A 143 -0.60 -13.69 6.44
CA LEU A 143 0.26 -12.67 7.04
C LEU A 143 0.49 -12.94 8.53
N GLN A 144 -0.57 -13.21 9.30
CA GLN A 144 -0.46 -13.57 10.72
C GLN A 144 0.44 -14.81 10.93
N SER A 145 0.29 -15.83 10.09
CA SER A 145 1.17 -17.00 10.11
C SER A 145 2.62 -16.68 9.73
N ALA A 146 2.86 -15.75 8.80
CA ALA A 146 4.20 -15.39 8.32
C ALA A 146 4.94 -14.48 9.31
N CYS A 147 4.23 -13.57 9.97
CA CYS A 147 4.78 -12.68 10.99
C CYS A 147 4.99 -13.37 12.35
N GLY A 148 4.61 -14.64 12.51
CA GLY A 148 4.77 -15.41 13.75
C GLY A 148 3.76 -15.07 14.86
N CYS A 149 2.77 -14.21 14.57
CA CYS A 149 1.71 -13.83 15.51
C CYS A 149 0.34 -14.33 15.01
N PRO A 150 -0.14 -15.50 15.47
CA PRO A 150 -1.37 -16.11 14.96
C PRO A 150 -2.66 -15.41 15.43
N THR A 151 -2.60 -14.56 16.47
CA THR A 151 -3.79 -13.97 17.09
C THR A 151 -4.14 -12.58 16.56
N ALA A 152 -3.15 -11.79 16.17
CA ALA A 152 -3.32 -10.41 15.72
C ALA A 152 -2.20 -10.03 14.76
N LEU A 153 -2.45 -9.02 13.93
CA LEU A 153 -1.38 -8.42 13.14
C LEU A 153 -0.42 -7.67 14.08
N LYS A 154 0.88 -7.70 13.79
CA LYS A 154 1.85 -6.91 14.56
C LYS A 154 1.46 -5.42 14.45
N PRO A 155 1.50 -4.64 15.56
CA PRO A 155 1.36 -3.20 15.49
C PRO A 155 2.41 -2.63 14.54
N GLY A 156 1.96 -1.85 13.56
CA GLY A 156 2.79 -1.33 12.49
C GLY A 156 1.99 -0.41 11.58
N SER A 157 2.61 0.01 10.49
CA SER A 157 1.99 0.87 9.48
C SER A 157 1.59 0.07 8.24
N TRP A 158 0.34 0.24 7.79
CA TRP A 158 -0.17 -0.34 6.56
C TRP A 158 -0.21 0.71 5.44
N LEU A 159 0.15 0.34 4.22
CA LEU A 159 -0.05 1.16 3.02
C LEU A 159 -0.94 0.42 2.03
N ASP A 160 -2.07 1.01 1.67
CA ASP A 160 -3.02 0.46 0.72
C ASP A 160 -2.98 1.28 -0.57
N LEU A 161 -2.22 0.80 -1.58
CA LEU A 161 -1.94 1.56 -2.79
C LEU A 161 -3.15 1.69 -3.71
N TYR A 162 -4.13 0.78 -3.65
CA TYR A 162 -5.36 0.87 -4.47
C TYR A 162 -6.58 0.65 -3.59
N CYS A 163 -6.73 1.52 -2.59
CA CYS A 163 -7.56 1.20 -1.44
C CYS A 163 -9.06 1.21 -1.73
N GLY A 164 -9.52 1.95 -2.74
CA GLY A 164 -10.94 2.07 -3.06
C GLY A 164 -11.75 2.52 -1.86
N THR A 165 -12.62 1.63 -1.38
CA THR A 165 -13.49 1.87 -0.22
C THR A 165 -12.79 1.67 1.13
N GLY A 166 -11.50 1.32 1.11
CA GLY A 166 -10.69 1.03 2.29
C GLY A 166 -10.87 -0.37 2.86
N SER A 167 -11.49 -1.32 2.15
CA SER A 167 -11.87 -2.64 2.68
C SER A 167 -10.69 -3.45 3.24
N VAL A 168 -9.50 -3.34 2.62
CA VAL A 168 -8.29 -4.05 3.05
C VAL A 168 -7.59 -3.30 4.18
N GLY A 169 -7.30 -2.00 4.03
CA GLY A 169 -6.69 -1.21 5.10
C GLY A 169 -7.53 -1.15 6.40
N ILE A 170 -8.87 -1.06 6.31
CA ILE A 170 -9.76 -1.11 7.49
C ILE A 170 -9.70 -2.48 8.19
N GLU A 171 -9.59 -3.57 7.41
CA GLU A 171 -9.42 -4.90 7.98
C GLU A 171 -8.08 -5.02 8.73
N ALA A 172 -7.02 -4.39 8.21
CA ALA A 172 -5.73 -4.33 8.88
C ALA A 172 -5.80 -3.58 10.21
N LEU A 173 -6.40 -2.38 10.22
CA LEU A 173 -6.62 -1.60 11.44
C LEU A 173 -7.45 -2.37 12.46
N SER A 174 -8.55 -2.98 12.02
CA SER A 174 -9.40 -3.83 12.85
C SER A 174 -8.61 -4.98 13.51
N ARG A 175 -7.65 -5.58 12.78
CA ARG A 175 -6.80 -6.68 13.26
C ARG A 175 -5.58 -6.25 14.08
N GLY A 176 -5.45 -4.97 14.40
CA GLY A 176 -4.42 -4.45 15.32
C GLY A 176 -3.28 -3.66 14.66
N CYS A 177 -3.40 -3.31 13.37
CA CYS A 177 -2.48 -2.36 12.75
C CYS A 177 -2.61 -0.98 13.43
N ALA A 178 -1.50 -0.27 13.62
CA ALA A 178 -1.49 0.97 14.41
C ALA A 178 -1.95 2.18 13.58
N GLU A 179 -1.53 2.22 12.32
CA GLU A 179 -1.93 3.25 11.36
C GLU A 179 -2.07 2.64 9.96
N ALA A 180 -2.85 3.29 9.10
CA ALA A 180 -2.97 2.93 7.69
C ALA A 180 -2.99 4.15 6.77
N HIS A 181 -2.19 4.08 5.71
CA HIS A 181 -2.16 5.05 4.62
C HIS A 181 -2.98 4.52 3.45
N PHE A 182 -3.94 5.30 2.99
CA PHE A 182 -4.88 4.94 1.94
C PHE A 182 -4.61 5.78 0.69
N VAL A 183 -4.26 5.16 -0.43
CA VAL A 183 -4.07 5.86 -1.71
C VAL A 183 -5.26 5.54 -2.62
N GLU A 184 -5.97 6.60 -3.03
CA GLU A 184 -7.11 6.51 -3.95
C GLU A 184 -7.12 7.73 -4.87
N MET A 185 -7.40 7.52 -6.16
CA MET A 185 -7.38 8.62 -7.13
C MET A 185 -8.74 9.31 -7.31
N ASP A 186 -9.86 8.62 -7.05
CA ASP A 186 -11.19 9.15 -7.28
C ASP A 186 -11.70 9.90 -6.03
N PRO A 187 -11.78 11.25 -6.06
CA PRO A 187 -12.19 12.02 -4.88
C PRO A 187 -13.61 11.69 -4.42
N TRP A 188 -14.49 11.25 -5.32
CA TRP A 188 -15.84 10.85 -4.95
C TRP A 188 -15.84 9.55 -4.14
N VAL A 189 -14.96 8.59 -4.48
CA VAL A 189 -14.80 7.37 -3.67
C VAL A 189 -14.25 7.72 -2.29
N VAL A 190 -13.30 8.67 -2.24
CA VAL A 190 -12.76 9.18 -0.97
C VAL A 190 -13.85 9.79 -0.10
N SER A 191 -14.62 10.75 -0.62
CA SER A 191 -15.63 11.49 0.16
C SER A 191 -16.89 10.69 0.47
N ASN A 192 -17.34 9.82 -0.44
CA ASN A 192 -18.63 9.14 -0.32
C ASN A 192 -18.53 7.69 0.18
N CYS A 193 -17.33 7.10 0.21
CA CYS A 193 -17.12 5.72 0.67
C CYS A 193 -16.03 5.63 1.74
N LEU A 194 -14.79 6.00 1.41
CA LEU A 194 -13.63 5.77 2.28
C LEU A 194 -13.73 6.53 3.60
N GLN A 195 -13.92 7.86 3.57
CA GLN A 195 -14.04 8.68 4.78
C GLN A 195 -15.22 8.23 5.67
N PRO A 196 -16.45 8.09 5.15
CA PRO A 196 -17.56 7.54 5.94
C PRO A 196 -17.30 6.15 6.53
N ASN A 197 -16.59 5.28 5.80
CA ASN A 197 -16.23 3.96 6.31
C ASN A 197 -15.25 4.07 7.50
N LEU A 198 -14.22 4.92 7.38
CA LEU A 198 -13.26 5.17 8.45
C LEU A 198 -13.92 5.78 9.69
N GLU A 199 -14.84 6.73 9.51
CA GLU A 199 -15.64 7.29 10.60
C GLU A 199 -16.50 6.21 11.28
N SER A 200 -17.27 5.44 10.50
CA SER A 200 -18.18 4.42 11.03
C SER A 200 -17.46 3.26 11.74
N THR A 201 -16.18 3.06 11.44
CA THR A 201 -15.34 2.03 12.05
C THR A 201 -14.47 2.57 13.19
N GLY A 202 -14.48 3.89 13.43
CA GLY A 202 -13.70 4.54 14.49
C GLY A 202 -12.21 4.64 14.18
N PHE A 203 -11.82 4.58 12.90
CA PHE A 203 -10.43 4.50 12.47
C PHE A 203 -9.91 5.77 11.77
N LEU A 204 -10.70 6.84 11.74
CA LEU A 204 -10.31 8.08 11.07
C LEU A 204 -8.99 8.64 11.63
N ASP A 205 -8.80 8.63 12.95
CA ASP A 205 -7.59 9.16 13.61
C ASP A 205 -6.34 8.30 13.36
N SER A 206 -6.52 7.03 13.02
CA SER A 206 -5.43 6.09 12.68
C SER A 206 -5.18 6.01 11.17
N SER A 207 -5.75 6.94 10.39
CA SER A 207 -5.74 6.86 8.93
C SER A 207 -5.18 8.12 8.28
N VAL A 208 -4.39 7.95 7.22
CA VAL A 208 -3.91 9.04 6.36
C VAL A 208 -4.40 8.79 4.94
N ILE A 209 -5.16 9.72 4.37
CA ILE A 209 -5.74 9.58 3.02
C ILE A 209 -4.94 10.41 2.02
N HIS A 210 -4.47 9.76 0.96
CA HIS A 210 -3.74 10.36 -0.16
C HIS A 210 -4.63 10.32 -1.41
N THR A 211 -5.29 11.43 -1.72
CA THR A 211 -6.14 11.55 -2.91
C THR A 211 -5.29 11.80 -4.16
N THR A 212 -4.61 10.77 -4.65
CA THR A 212 -3.70 10.83 -5.80
C THR A 212 -3.64 9.49 -6.52
N ARG A 213 -3.11 9.52 -7.75
CA ARG A 213 -2.72 8.29 -8.45
C ARG A 213 -1.53 7.63 -7.76
N VAL A 214 -1.49 6.31 -7.80
CA VAL A 214 -0.43 5.47 -7.20
C VAL A 214 0.93 5.78 -7.79
N GLU A 215 1.01 5.92 -9.10
CA GLU A 215 2.27 6.18 -9.79
C GLU A 215 2.87 7.51 -9.27
N ASN A 216 2.04 8.54 -9.14
CA ASN A 216 2.43 9.83 -8.59
C ASN A 216 2.78 9.77 -7.09
N PHE A 217 2.09 8.92 -6.33
CA PHE A 217 2.38 8.72 -4.91
C PHE A 217 3.77 8.09 -4.73
N LEU A 218 4.08 7.04 -5.49
CA LEU A 218 5.37 6.35 -5.44
C LEU A 218 6.52 7.26 -5.89
N GLU A 219 6.32 8.08 -6.92
CA GLU A 219 7.32 9.07 -7.38
C GLU A 219 7.64 10.16 -6.36
N ARG A 220 6.68 10.53 -5.51
CA ARG A 220 6.80 11.65 -4.57
C ARG A 220 6.74 11.18 -3.12
N VAL A 221 7.06 9.91 -2.89
CA VAL A 221 6.82 9.28 -1.59
C VAL A 221 7.58 9.98 -0.47
N ASP A 222 8.79 10.47 -0.73
CA ASP A 222 9.60 11.27 0.21
C ASP A 222 8.89 12.55 0.70
N GLY A 223 7.98 13.11 -0.12
CA GLY A 223 7.18 14.28 0.24
C GLY A 223 5.91 13.95 1.02
N PHE A 224 5.42 12.71 0.93
CA PHE A 224 4.20 12.24 1.61
C PHE A 224 4.51 11.48 2.90
N VAL A 225 5.66 10.82 2.93
CA VAL A 225 6.11 9.89 3.96
C VAL A 225 7.51 10.37 4.35
N GLY A 226 7.70 10.85 5.57
CA GLY A 226 8.97 11.43 6.02
C GLY A 226 10.17 10.52 5.68
N GLY A 227 11.29 11.13 5.26
CA GLY A 227 12.29 10.57 4.33
C GLY A 227 12.95 9.21 4.60
N ASP A 228 12.67 8.53 5.73
CA ASP A 228 13.20 7.20 6.05
C ASP A 228 12.10 6.19 6.48
N LYS A 229 10.81 6.53 6.36
CA LYS A 229 9.72 5.69 6.86
C LYS A 229 9.37 4.59 5.84
N THR A 230 9.68 3.35 6.21
CA THR A 230 9.20 2.12 5.55
C THR A 230 7.84 1.72 6.09
N PHE A 231 7.06 0.95 5.33
CA PHE A 231 5.83 0.33 5.83
C PHE A 231 6.05 -1.13 6.20
N ASP A 232 5.43 -1.58 7.31
CA ASP A 232 5.43 -3.00 7.68
C ASP A 232 4.61 -3.84 6.69
N PHE A 233 3.51 -3.29 6.19
CA PHE A 233 2.60 -3.97 5.27
C PHE A 233 2.19 -3.08 4.12
N ILE A 234 2.20 -3.64 2.90
CA ILE A 234 1.76 -2.96 1.69
C ILE A 234 0.74 -3.84 0.95
N SER A 235 -0.45 -3.33 0.67
CA SER A 235 -1.42 -3.98 -0.22
C SER A 235 -1.45 -3.32 -1.60
N VAL A 236 -1.43 -4.17 -2.62
CA VAL A 236 -1.40 -3.82 -4.03
C VAL A 236 -2.54 -4.57 -4.72
N THR A 237 -3.69 -3.91 -4.80
CA THR A 237 -4.93 -4.48 -5.38
C THR A 237 -5.43 -3.67 -6.57
N PRO A 238 -4.60 -3.51 -7.63
CA PRO A 238 -4.96 -2.68 -8.75
C PRO A 238 -6.14 -3.25 -9.55
N PRO A 239 -6.96 -2.40 -10.18
CA PRO A 239 -7.91 -2.84 -11.18
C PRO A 239 -7.14 -3.47 -12.36
N TYR A 240 -7.36 -4.77 -12.61
CA TYR A 240 -6.50 -5.61 -13.48
C TYR A 240 -6.26 -5.05 -14.89
N THR A 241 -7.22 -4.34 -15.46
CA THR A 241 -7.17 -3.82 -16.84
C THR A 241 -6.45 -2.49 -16.97
N ALA A 242 -6.26 -1.75 -15.86
CA ALA A 242 -5.82 -0.36 -15.91
C ALA A 242 -4.36 -0.16 -15.50
N VAL A 243 -3.64 -1.24 -15.18
CA VAL A 243 -2.28 -1.14 -14.64
C VAL A 243 -1.33 -2.10 -15.33
N ASP A 244 -0.10 -1.61 -15.54
CA ASP A 244 1.04 -2.40 -15.97
C ASP A 244 1.79 -2.91 -14.73
N TYR A 245 1.70 -4.21 -14.48
CA TYR A 245 2.28 -4.82 -13.27
C TYR A 245 3.80 -4.81 -13.28
N GLU A 246 4.43 -4.85 -14.45
CA GLU A 246 5.89 -4.83 -14.53
C GLU A 246 6.43 -3.48 -14.06
N ILE A 247 5.82 -2.40 -14.54
CA ILE A 247 6.16 -1.03 -14.14
C ILE A 247 5.82 -0.82 -12.67
N LEU A 248 4.61 -1.18 -12.23
CA LEU A 248 4.18 -1.00 -10.85
C LEU A 248 5.08 -1.73 -9.86
N MET A 249 5.35 -3.02 -10.11
CA MET A 249 6.22 -3.81 -9.23
C MET A 249 7.67 -3.32 -9.28
N GLY A 250 8.13 -2.80 -10.43
CA GLY A 250 9.42 -2.12 -10.55
C GLY A 250 9.52 -0.89 -9.63
N GLN A 251 8.53 0.02 -9.73
CA GLN A 251 8.47 1.21 -8.88
C GLN A 251 8.42 0.86 -7.39
N ILE A 252 7.63 -0.15 -7.00
CA ILE A 252 7.55 -0.59 -5.60
C ILE A 252 8.91 -1.17 -5.16
N SER A 253 9.55 -1.98 -6.00
CA SER A 253 10.82 -2.63 -5.65
C SER A 253 11.98 -1.65 -5.45
N GLU A 254 11.94 -0.51 -6.13
CA GLU A 254 12.94 0.56 -6.04
C GLU A 254 12.58 1.63 -4.99
N SER A 255 11.37 1.56 -4.44
CA SER A 255 10.88 2.56 -3.50
C SER A 255 11.39 2.32 -2.08
N ARG A 256 11.72 3.41 -1.39
CA ARG A 256 12.18 3.41 0.01
C ARG A 256 11.11 2.98 1.02
N ILE A 257 9.85 2.87 0.60
CA ILE A 257 8.76 2.36 1.44
C ILE A 257 8.92 0.88 1.76
N VAL A 258 9.73 0.15 0.98
CA VAL A 258 9.99 -1.28 1.15
C VAL A 258 11.27 -1.45 1.97
N GLY A 259 11.12 -1.93 3.20
CA GLY A 259 12.22 -2.33 4.08
C GLY A 259 12.42 -3.85 4.10
N GLU A 260 13.51 -4.28 4.74
CA GLU A 260 13.87 -5.71 4.88
C GLU A 260 12.84 -6.55 5.62
N ASN A 261 11.99 -5.91 6.43
CA ASN A 261 10.94 -6.56 7.24
C ASN A 261 9.52 -6.32 6.71
N THR A 262 9.39 -5.70 5.53
CA THR A 262 8.09 -5.39 4.92
C THR A 262 7.43 -6.64 4.34
N PHE A 263 6.10 -6.71 4.45
CA PHE A 263 5.28 -7.68 3.72
C PHE A 263 4.46 -6.98 2.64
N ILE A 264 4.52 -7.49 1.41
CA ILE A 264 3.75 -6.95 0.28
C ILE A 264 2.75 -7.99 -0.19
N VAL A 265 1.48 -7.63 -0.18
CA VAL A 265 0.38 -8.43 -0.73
C VAL A 265 0.02 -7.89 -2.09
N VAL A 266 0.11 -8.73 -3.12
CA VAL A 266 -0.21 -8.36 -4.50
C VAL A 266 -1.32 -9.26 -5.03
N GLU A 267 -2.41 -8.64 -5.46
CA GLU A 267 -3.47 -9.28 -6.22
C GLU A 267 -3.22 -9.06 -7.71
N TYR A 268 -3.19 -10.13 -8.51
CA TYR A 268 -2.85 -10.06 -9.94
C TYR A 268 -3.61 -11.12 -10.76
N PRO A 269 -3.78 -10.94 -12.08
CA PRO A 269 -4.50 -11.89 -12.92
C PRO A 269 -3.73 -13.20 -13.14
N LEU A 270 -4.45 -14.31 -13.27
CA LEU A 270 -3.90 -15.68 -13.39
C LEU A 270 -2.80 -15.86 -14.46
N LYS A 271 -2.89 -15.12 -15.57
CA LYS A 271 -2.04 -15.30 -16.75
C LYS A 271 -0.76 -14.46 -16.73
N LEU A 272 -0.55 -13.67 -15.67
CA LEU A 272 0.65 -12.89 -15.50
C LEU A 272 1.70 -13.71 -14.74
N ASP A 273 2.90 -13.83 -15.29
CA ASP A 273 4.04 -14.36 -14.56
C ASP A 273 4.67 -13.25 -13.71
N ILE A 274 4.41 -13.29 -12.41
CA ILE A 274 4.91 -12.28 -11.46
C ILE A 274 6.29 -12.70 -10.93
N ARG A 275 7.19 -11.71 -10.80
CA ARG A 275 8.59 -11.90 -10.38
C ARG A 275 8.70 -12.73 -9.08
N GLY A 276 9.82 -13.44 -8.93
CA GLY A 276 10.10 -14.22 -7.72
C GLY A 276 10.47 -13.39 -6.49
N SER A 277 10.78 -12.11 -6.69
CA SER A 277 11.19 -11.16 -5.66
C SER A 277 10.67 -9.76 -5.96
N CYS A 278 10.64 -8.92 -4.93
CA CYS A 278 10.30 -7.50 -5.01
C CYS A 278 11.28 -6.74 -4.09
N GLY A 279 12.25 -6.04 -4.67
CA GLY A 279 13.31 -5.38 -3.91
C GLY A 279 14.14 -6.40 -3.12
N CYS A 280 14.31 -6.17 -1.82
CA CYS A 280 14.95 -7.10 -0.89
C CYS A 280 14.07 -8.28 -0.44
N LEU A 281 12.80 -8.34 -0.87
CA LEU A 281 11.83 -9.34 -0.42
C LEU A 281 11.71 -10.51 -1.40
N VAL A 282 11.42 -11.69 -0.86
CA VAL A 282 11.18 -12.92 -1.63
C VAL A 282 9.71 -13.29 -1.64
N LYS A 283 9.24 -13.91 -2.72
CA LYS A 283 7.87 -14.43 -2.79
C LYS A 283 7.72 -15.63 -1.84
N ILE A 284 6.99 -15.44 -0.75
CA ILE A 284 6.77 -16.46 0.28
C ILE A 284 5.51 -17.29 0.02
N ILE A 285 4.48 -16.68 -0.57
CA ILE A 285 3.19 -17.31 -0.87
C ILE A 285 2.76 -16.90 -2.27
N ASP A 286 2.23 -17.86 -3.02
CA ASP A 286 1.62 -17.67 -4.32
C ASP A 286 0.42 -18.62 -4.39
N ARG A 287 -0.79 -18.07 -4.38
CA ARG A 287 -2.04 -18.83 -4.31
C ARG A 287 -3.04 -18.36 -5.34
N ARG A 288 -3.72 -19.31 -5.96
CA ARG A 288 -4.79 -19.07 -6.92
C ARG A 288 -6.16 -19.08 -6.26
N PHE A 289 -6.96 -18.07 -6.57
CA PHE A 289 -8.36 -17.92 -6.19
C PHE A 289 -9.21 -17.70 -7.45
N GLY A 290 -9.64 -18.79 -8.09
CA GLY A 290 -10.43 -18.74 -9.31
C GLY A 290 -9.66 -18.13 -10.48
N ARG A 291 -10.01 -16.87 -10.83
CA ARG A 291 -9.40 -16.08 -11.92
C ARG A 291 -8.27 -15.14 -11.45
N THR A 292 -8.09 -15.05 -10.13
CA THR A 292 -7.16 -14.14 -9.46
C THR A 292 -6.04 -14.96 -8.83
N ASN A 293 -4.83 -14.44 -8.87
CA ASN A 293 -3.72 -14.91 -8.06
C ASN A 293 -3.41 -13.88 -6.97
N LEU A 294 -2.92 -14.39 -5.85
CA LEU A 294 -2.48 -13.60 -4.73
C LEU A 294 -1.05 -14.04 -4.38
N ALA A 295 -0.12 -13.11 -4.45
CA ALA A 295 1.25 -13.29 -4.00
C ALA A 295 1.47 -12.50 -2.70
N ILE A 296 2.24 -13.08 -1.80
CA ILE A 296 2.80 -12.36 -0.65
C ILE A 296 4.32 -12.41 -0.79
N TYR A 297 4.94 -11.25 -0.81
CA TYR A 297 6.37 -11.06 -0.67
C TYR A 297 6.67 -10.70 0.78
N GLY A 298 7.77 -11.19 1.29
CA GLY A 298 8.21 -10.89 2.63
C GLY A 298 9.69 -11.20 2.81
N PRO A 299 10.19 -11.04 4.04
CA PRO A 299 11.57 -11.31 4.37
C PRO A 299 11.93 -12.77 4.13
N ASP A 300 13.20 -13.06 3.84
CA ASP A 300 13.69 -14.40 3.59
C ASP A 300 13.40 -15.37 4.75
N TRP A 301 13.53 -14.90 5.99
CA TRP A 301 13.25 -15.65 7.21
C TRP A 301 11.78 -16.07 7.34
N ALA A 302 10.86 -15.35 6.68
CA ALA A 302 9.43 -15.68 6.67
C ALA A 302 9.08 -16.77 5.65
N GLN A 303 10.03 -17.16 4.79
CA GLN A 303 9.81 -18.22 3.82
C GLN A 303 9.71 -19.58 4.54
N LYS A 304 8.54 -20.22 4.46
CA LYS A 304 8.40 -21.59 4.95
C LYS A 304 9.33 -22.49 4.13
N LYS A 305 10.29 -23.16 4.80
CA LYS A 305 11.12 -24.20 4.18
C LYS A 305 10.21 -25.22 3.53
N ARG A 306 10.13 -25.24 2.19
CA ARG A 306 9.44 -26.31 1.47
C ARG A 306 10.13 -27.61 1.91
N LYS A 307 9.37 -28.60 2.39
CA LYS A 307 9.90 -29.96 2.54
C LYS A 307 10.38 -30.37 1.15
N SER A 308 11.68 -30.28 0.90
CA SER A 308 12.28 -30.74 -0.35
C SER A 308 11.84 -32.18 -0.60
N LYS A 309 11.44 -32.43 -1.85
CA LYS A 309 10.97 -33.72 -2.36
C LYS A 309 11.86 -34.86 -1.85
N LYS A 310 11.38 -35.58 -0.83
CA LYS A 310 11.75 -36.98 -0.60
C LYS A 310 11.06 -37.73 -1.76
N ILE A 311 11.84 -38.20 -2.73
CA ILE A 311 11.61 -39.26 -3.74
C ILE A 311 12.52 -38.94 -4.95
N GLN A 312 13.81 -39.22 -4.79
CA GLN A 312 14.72 -39.60 -5.89
C GLN A 312 15.97 -40.25 -5.27
N SER A 313 15.75 -41.31 -4.49
CA SER A 313 16.82 -42.24 -4.08
C SER A 313 16.32 -43.69 -4.02
N ILE A 314 15.24 -44.00 -4.75
CA ILE A 314 14.82 -45.39 -5.00
C ILE A 314 15.00 -45.64 -6.50
N ARG A 315 16.26 -45.61 -6.93
CA ARG A 315 16.75 -46.18 -8.19
C ARG A 315 18.22 -46.49 -7.99
N GLU A 316 18.48 -47.47 -7.14
CA GLU A 316 19.74 -48.22 -7.03
C GLU A 316 19.54 -49.24 -5.90
N VAL A 317 18.78 -50.30 -6.19
CA VAL A 317 19.02 -51.69 -5.76
C VAL A 317 18.40 -52.58 -6.81
#